data_AF-A0A6I5RKF2-F1
#
_entry.id   AF-A0A6I5RKF2-F1
#
_cell.length_a   1.000
_cell.length_b   1.000
_cell.length_c   1.000
_cell.angle_alpha   90.00
_cell.angle_beta   90.00
_cell.angle_gamma   90.00
#
_symmetry.space_group_name_H-M   'P 1'
#
loop_
_entity.id
_entity.type
_entity.pdbx_description
1 polymer ?
#
loop_
_entity_poly.entity_id
_entity_poly.type
_entity_poly.pdbx_seq_one_letter_code
_entity_poly.pdbx_strand_id
1 'polypeptide(L)'
;ERTLESLDATMRDRYEFEVNAGQVDETPVTIWQSPFGSLTLTHGWIADNTVFLAIGNETTSLLLPEPETTLGDTEAFASTKAEDFNAYNGRFYLDLSSLQGNPAGFPTPQLPGRAGAIANAVRQIGVTSAVRSDRSTRFEILIQVAQEGELQPLPPPETAPSPETEPEGDSFIE
;
A
#
# COMPACT_ATOMS: atom_id res chain seq x y z
N GLU A 1 3.84 -12.12 -25.76
CA GLU A 1 4.62 -11.25 -26.68
C GLU A 1 3.76 -10.23 -27.43
N ARG A 2 2.86 -10.62 -28.35
CA ARG A 2 2.02 -9.68 -29.14
C ARG A 2 1.31 -8.56 -28.36
N THR A 3 0.85 -8.85 -27.14
CA THR A 3 0.18 -7.83 -26.30
C THR A 3 1.12 -6.68 -25.93
N LEU A 4 2.38 -6.99 -25.58
CA LEU A 4 3.37 -5.96 -25.23
C LEU A 4 3.82 -5.19 -26.47
N GLU A 5 4.02 -5.86 -27.60
CA GLU A 5 4.33 -5.20 -28.87
C GLU A 5 3.22 -4.22 -29.30
N SER A 6 1.95 -4.62 -29.15
CA SER A 6 0.81 -3.74 -29.42
C SER A 6 0.76 -2.56 -28.46
N LEU A 7 1.16 -2.76 -27.21
CA LEU A 7 1.24 -1.71 -26.22
C LEU A 7 2.38 -0.73 -26.53
N ASP A 8 3.55 -1.24 -26.92
CA ASP A 8 4.70 -0.46 -27.40
C ASP A 8 4.34 0.39 -28.62
N ALA A 9 3.64 -0.18 -29.59
CA ALA A 9 3.13 0.56 -30.75
C ALA A 9 2.15 1.66 -30.34
N THR A 10 1.24 1.36 -29.40
CA THR A 10 0.29 2.37 -28.90
C THR A 10 1.01 3.52 -28.20
N MET A 11 1.99 3.22 -27.34
CA MET A 11 2.76 4.23 -26.61
C MET A 11 3.55 5.12 -27.56
N ARG A 12 4.16 4.56 -28.59
CA ARG A 12 4.88 5.29 -29.64
C ARG A 12 3.94 6.14 -30.51
N ASP A 13 2.94 5.50 -31.12
CA ASP A 13 2.21 6.08 -32.24
C ASP A 13 1.10 7.04 -31.78
N ARG A 14 0.56 6.83 -30.57
CA ARG A 14 -0.56 7.63 -30.03
C ARG A 14 -0.15 8.59 -28.95
N TYR A 15 0.80 8.21 -28.10
CA TYR A 15 1.23 9.01 -26.95
C TYR A 15 2.61 9.63 -27.13
N GLU A 16 3.23 9.41 -28.29
CA GLU A 16 4.52 9.99 -28.69
C GLU A 16 5.67 9.63 -27.74
N PHE A 17 5.53 8.54 -26.97
CA PHE A 17 6.64 8.05 -26.14
C PHE A 17 7.76 7.54 -27.05
N GLU A 18 9.00 7.83 -26.68
CA GLU A 18 10.15 7.17 -27.23
C GLU A 18 10.21 5.74 -26.65
N VAL A 19 10.24 4.74 -27.53
CA VAL A 19 10.24 3.33 -27.15
C VAL A 19 11.57 2.71 -27.55
N ASN A 20 12.38 2.39 -26.56
CA ASN A 20 13.74 1.91 -26.72
C ASN A 20 13.92 0.51 -26.15
N ALA A 21 14.70 -0.32 -26.83
CA ALA A 21 15.19 -1.56 -26.24
C ALA A 21 16.30 -1.25 -25.24
N GLY A 22 16.33 -1.97 -24.13
CA GLY A 22 17.33 -1.86 -23.08
C GLY A 22 17.66 -3.22 -22.49
N GLN A 23 18.58 -3.22 -21.53
CA GLN A 23 18.93 -4.39 -20.77
C GLN A 23 19.21 -3.98 -19.32
N VAL A 24 18.69 -4.76 -18.38
CA VAL A 24 19.02 -4.65 -16.95
C VAL A 24 19.64 -5.98 -16.54
N ASP A 25 20.91 -5.93 -16.16
CA ASP A 25 21.78 -7.10 -16.03
C ASP A 25 21.79 -7.95 -17.30
N GLU A 26 21.23 -9.16 -17.25
CA GLU A 26 21.11 -10.07 -18.39
C GLU A 26 19.69 -10.10 -18.97
N THR A 27 18.75 -9.33 -18.41
CA THR A 27 17.32 -9.37 -18.77
C THR A 27 17.01 -8.29 -19.81
N PRO A 28 16.45 -8.65 -20.99
CA PRO A 28 16.01 -7.68 -21.98
C PRO A 28 14.77 -6.93 -21.48
N VAL A 29 14.77 -5.61 -21.65
CA VAL A 29 13.67 -4.73 -21.23
C VAL A 29 13.31 -3.74 -22.34
N THR A 30 12.11 -3.18 -22.26
CA THR A 30 11.67 -2.06 -23.10
C THR A 30 11.45 -0.84 -22.23
N ILE A 31 12.02 0.29 -22.64
CA ILE A 31 11.97 1.56 -21.93
C ILE A 31 11.09 2.53 -22.73
N TRP A 32 10.12 3.14 -22.07
CA TRP A 32 9.28 4.20 -22.60
C TRP A 32 9.64 5.53 -21.95
N GLN A 33 9.96 6.54 -22.75
CA GLN A 33 10.26 7.89 -22.27
C GLN A 33 9.24 8.87 -22.84
N SER A 34 8.63 9.69 -21.98
CA SER A 34 7.67 10.70 -22.42
C SER A 34 8.37 11.80 -23.25
N PRO A 35 7.68 12.47 -24.19
CA PRO A 35 8.26 13.50 -25.05
C PRO A 35 8.94 14.66 -24.31
N PHE A 36 8.55 14.89 -23.05
CA PHE A 36 9.07 15.96 -22.20
C PHE A 36 10.01 15.45 -21.09
N GLY A 37 10.42 14.18 -21.14
CA GLY A 37 11.36 13.57 -20.19
C GLY A 37 10.87 13.49 -18.74
N SER A 38 9.58 13.75 -18.50
CA SER A 38 8.98 13.81 -17.17
C SER A 38 8.65 12.44 -16.59
N LEU A 39 8.54 11.42 -17.44
CA LEU A 39 8.12 10.09 -17.06
C LEU A 39 8.89 9.05 -17.86
N THR A 40 9.57 8.16 -17.14
CA THR A 40 10.21 6.96 -17.68
C THR A 40 9.47 5.75 -17.14
N LEU A 41 9.10 4.82 -18.02
CA LEU A 41 8.57 3.51 -17.65
C LEU A 41 9.48 2.44 -18.24
N THR A 42 9.68 1.35 -17.53
CA THR A 42 10.42 0.18 -18.01
C THR A 42 9.55 -1.05 -17.84
N HIS A 43 9.40 -1.87 -18.88
CA HIS A 43 8.68 -3.15 -18.79
C HIS A 43 9.46 -4.28 -19.42
N GLY A 44 9.08 -5.50 -19.08
CA GLY A 44 9.70 -6.71 -19.61
C GLY A 44 9.19 -7.95 -18.92
N TRP A 45 9.82 -9.08 -19.22
CA TRP A 45 9.51 -10.37 -18.60
C TRP A 45 10.54 -10.66 -17.50
N ILE A 46 10.08 -11.03 -16.30
CA ILE A 46 10.95 -11.55 -15.24
C ILE A 46 11.02 -13.08 -15.31
N ALA A 47 9.94 -13.72 -15.76
CA ALA A 47 9.82 -15.16 -15.96
C ALA A 47 8.88 -15.44 -17.14
N ASP A 48 8.76 -16.71 -17.56
CA ASP A 48 7.98 -17.14 -18.73
C ASP A 48 6.53 -16.65 -18.77
N ASN A 49 5.94 -16.34 -17.61
CA ASN A 49 4.55 -15.91 -17.50
C ASN A 49 4.34 -14.69 -16.58
N THR A 50 5.41 -13.94 -16.29
CA THR A 50 5.36 -12.77 -15.40
C THR A 50 5.94 -11.54 -16.09
N VAL A 51 5.10 -10.54 -16.31
CA VAL A 51 5.50 -9.21 -16.81
C VAL A 51 5.65 -8.25 -15.64
N PHE A 52 6.64 -7.38 -15.73
CA PHE A 52 6.76 -6.23 -14.83
C PHE A 52 6.60 -4.91 -15.59
N LEU A 53 6.20 -3.86 -14.86
CA LEU A 53 6.20 -2.48 -15.31
C LEU A 53 6.69 -1.62 -14.14
N ALA A 54 7.87 -1.03 -14.28
CA ALA A 54 8.47 -0.10 -13.36
C ALA A 54 8.23 1.34 -13.86
N ILE A 55 7.98 2.26 -12.93
CA ILE A 55 7.81 3.68 -13.20
C ILE A 55 8.90 4.44 -12.45
N GLY A 56 9.54 5.40 -13.11
CA GLY A 56 10.64 6.17 -12.57
C GLY A 56 11.99 5.72 -13.10
N ASN A 57 13.02 6.49 -12.75
CA ASN A 57 14.39 6.15 -13.09
C ASN A 57 14.93 5.13 -12.08
N GLU A 58 15.70 4.15 -12.55
CA GLU A 58 16.39 3.12 -11.75
C GLU A 58 15.51 2.19 -10.88
N THR A 59 14.17 2.25 -10.95
CA THR A 59 13.27 1.37 -10.19
C THR A 59 13.33 -0.09 -10.64
N THR A 60 13.83 -0.36 -11.85
CA THR A 60 13.93 -1.71 -12.40
C THR A 60 14.91 -2.59 -11.61
N SER A 61 15.93 -2.01 -10.97
CA SER A 61 16.90 -2.75 -10.15
C SER A 61 16.30 -3.31 -8.84
N LEU A 62 15.10 -2.85 -8.45
CA LEU A 62 14.35 -3.39 -7.32
C LEU A 62 13.58 -4.66 -7.69
N LEU A 63 13.44 -4.93 -8.99
CA LEU A 63 12.66 -6.05 -9.53
C LEU A 63 13.54 -7.06 -10.27
N LEU A 64 14.67 -6.61 -10.81
CA LEU A 64 15.60 -7.39 -11.61
C LEU A 64 17.04 -7.24 -11.09
N PRO A 65 17.77 -8.35 -10.88
CA PRO A 65 17.29 -9.74 -10.92
C PRO A 65 16.26 -10.00 -9.81
N GLU A 66 15.62 -11.18 -9.82
CA GLU A 66 14.62 -11.52 -8.79
C GLU A 66 15.20 -11.28 -7.39
N PRO A 67 14.54 -10.48 -6.54
CA PRO A 67 15.07 -10.15 -5.23
C PRO A 67 15.01 -11.37 -4.30
N GLU A 68 15.98 -11.48 -3.38
CA GLU A 68 16.07 -12.54 -2.36
C GLU A 68 14.76 -12.72 -1.55
N THR A 69 14.02 -11.62 -1.34
CA THR A 69 12.70 -11.61 -0.71
C THR A 69 11.69 -11.06 -1.70
N THR A 70 10.78 -11.91 -2.17
CA THR A 70 9.71 -11.46 -3.07
C THR A 70 8.58 -10.83 -2.26
N LEU A 71 7.71 -10.05 -2.90
CA LEU A 71 6.50 -9.51 -2.25
C LEU A 71 5.65 -10.63 -1.60
N GLY A 72 5.62 -11.80 -2.23
CA GLY A 72 4.88 -12.98 -1.75
C GLY A 72 5.34 -13.49 -0.40
N ASP A 73 6.60 -13.22 -0.03
CA ASP A 73 7.24 -13.68 1.20
C ASP A 73 7.09 -12.66 2.35
N THR A 74 6.53 -11.48 2.08
CA THR A 74 6.38 -10.43 3.10
C THR A 74 5.15 -10.67 3.97
N GLU A 75 5.29 -10.50 5.29
CA GLU A 75 4.17 -10.57 6.24
C GLU A 75 3.08 -9.55 5.92
N ALA A 76 3.49 -8.35 5.49
CA ALA A 76 2.60 -7.30 5.02
C ALA A 76 1.65 -7.79 3.92
N PHE A 77 2.19 -8.37 2.85
CA PHE A 77 1.39 -8.96 1.78
C PHE A 77 0.56 -10.15 2.27
N ALA A 78 1.14 -11.04 3.07
CA ALA A 78 0.44 -12.20 3.61
C ALA A 78 -0.78 -11.81 4.45
N SER A 79 -0.67 -10.73 5.25
CA SER A 79 -1.75 -10.24 6.13
C SER A 79 -2.98 -9.68 5.38
N THR A 80 -2.82 -9.36 4.10
CA THR A 80 -3.88 -8.83 3.24
C THR A 80 -4.36 -9.85 2.19
N LYS A 81 -3.90 -11.10 2.31
CA LYS A 81 -4.28 -12.21 1.44
C LYS A 81 -5.59 -12.84 1.93
N ALA A 82 -6.57 -12.93 1.04
CA ALA A 82 -7.79 -13.71 1.33
C ALA A 82 -7.48 -15.21 1.32
N GLU A 83 -7.92 -15.94 2.35
CA GLU A 83 -7.64 -17.36 2.54
C GLU A 83 -8.62 -18.29 1.79
N ASP A 84 -9.82 -17.81 1.45
CA ASP A 84 -10.99 -18.65 1.12
C ASP A 84 -11.38 -18.72 -0.38
N PHE A 85 -10.45 -18.45 -1.31
CA PHE A 85 -10.75 -18.60 -2.74
C PHE A 85 -10.09 -19.85 -3.35
N ASN A 86 -10.93 -20.75 -3.88
CA ASN A 86 -10.48 -21.91 -4.66
C ASN A 86 -9.96 -21.55 -6.06
N ALA A 87 -10.19 -20.32 -6.53
CA ALA A 87 -9.70 -19.80 -7.81
C ALA A 87 -9.41 -18.29 -7.66
N TYR A 88 -8.15 -17.90 -7.79
CA TYR A 88 -7.71 -16.51 -7.75
C TYR A 88 -7.45 -16.03 -9.17
N ASN A 89 -8.22 -15.04 -9.65
CA ASN A 89 -8.04 -14.49 -11.01
C ASN A 89 -7.31 -13.14 -11.03
N GLY A 90 -7.18 -12.50 -9.87
CA GLY A 90 -6.42 -11.28 -9.72
C GLY A 90 -6.16 -10.95 -8.26
N ARG A 91 -5.02 -10.34 -8.01
CA ARG A 91 -4.67 -9.78 -6.70
C ARG A 91 -4.06 -8.41 -6.91
N PHE A 92 -4.53 -7.44 -6.14
CA PHE A 92 -4.00 -6.10 -6.06
C PHE A 92 -3.55 -5.84 -4.63
N TYR A 93 -2.39 -5.23 -4.47
CA TYR A 93 -1.83 -4.89 -3.17
C TYR A 93 -1.24 -3.50 -3.24
N LEU A 94 -1.49 -2.70 -2.20
CA LEU A 94 -0.95 -1.36 -2.05
C LEU A 94 -0.48 -1.18 -0.61
N ASP A 95 0.81 -0.88 -0.44
CA ASP A 95 1.41 -0.51 0.83
C ASP A 95 1.53 1.02 0.92
N LEU A 96 0.54 1.64 1.56
CA LEU A 96 0.53 3.09 1.80
C LEU A 96 1.56 3.50 2.87
N SER A 97 1.97 2.60 3.77
CA SER A 97 2.97 2.92 4.79
C SER A 97 4.34 3.21 4.19
N SER A 98 4.70 2.53 3.09
CA SER A 98 5.91 2.80 2.31
C SER A 98 5.92 4.17 1.59
N LEU A 99 4.73 4.75 1.36
CA LEU A 99 4.56 6.04 0.69
C LEU A 99 4.54 7.21 1.68
N GLN A 100 4.34 6.94 2.98
CA GLN A 100 4.33 7.96 4.01
C GLN A 100 5.76 8.49 4.26
N GLY A 101 6.02 9.74 3.87
CA GLY A 101 7.31 10.40 4.09
C GLY A 101 8.37 10.15 3.02
N ASN A 102 8.06 9.41 1.95
CA ASN A 102 8.98 9.23 0.83
C ASN A 102 8.78 10.33 -0.25
N PRO A 103 9.78 11.20 -0.50
CA PRO A 103 9.69 12.27 -1.49
C PRO A 103 9.77 11.78 -2.95
N ALA A 104 9.82 10.48 -3.21
CA ALA A 104 10.00 9.88 -4.55
C ALA A 104 8.79 9.99 -5.51
N GLY A 105 7.99 11.05 -5.42
CA GLY A 105 7.26 11.58 -6.58
C GLY A 105 5.83 11.09 -6.81
N PHE A 106 5.20 10.34 -5.90
CA PHE A 106 3.75 10.15 -5.96
C PHE A 106 3.03 11.26 -5.18
N PRO A 107 2.34 12.21 -5.83
CA PRO A 107 1.58 13.24 -5.14
C PRO A 107 0.37 12.60 -4.46
N THR A 108 0.52 12.20 -3.19
CA THR A 108 -0.62 11.77 -2.38
C THR A 108 -1.44 13.00 -1.98
N PRO A 109 -2.72 13.10 -2.39
CA PRO A 109 -3.56 14.23 -2.04
C PRO A 109 -3.74 14.29 -0.52
N GLN A 110 -3.41 15.43 0.10
CA GLN A 110 -3.69 15.66 1.51
C GLN A 110 -5.18 15.92 1.68
N LEU A 111 -5.88 14.96 2.30
CA LEU A 111 -7.30 15.10 2.60
C LEU A 111 -7.48 15.89 3.91
N PRO A 112 -8.34 16.92 3.97
CA PRO A 112 -8.53 17.70 5.19
C PRO A 112 -9.37 16.97 6.25
N GLY A 113 -9.19 17.36 7.51
CA GLY A 113 -10.02 16.95 8.64
C GLY A 113 -10.07 15.44 8.87
N ARG A 114 -11.27 14.92 9.16
CA ARG A 114 -11.48 13.49 9.50
C ARG A 114 -11.13 12.53 8.35
N ALA A 115 -11.30 12.96 7.10
CA ALA A 115 -10.95 12.15 5.93
C ALA A 115 -9.43 11.94 5.84
N GLY A 116 -8.65 12.96 6.16
CA GLY A 116 -7.19 12.86 6.29
C GLY A 116 -6.76 11.91 7.40
N ALA A 117 -7.37 12.02 8.57
CA ALA A 117 -7.06 11.13 9.70
C ALA A 117 -7.32 9.65 9.36
N ILE A 118 -8.46 9.34 8.71
CA ILE A 118 -8.77 7.97 8.26
C ILE A 118 -7.79 7.50 7.19
N ALA A 119 -7.48 8.34 6.19
CA ALA A 119 -6.55 7.99 5.13
C ALA A 119 -5.12 7.72 5.65
N ASN A 120 -4.65 8.53 6.61
CA ASN A 120 -3.34 8.34 7.25
C ASN A 120 -3.29 7.07 8.12
N ALA A 121 -4.43 6.64 8.68
CA ALA A 121 -4.51 5.41 9.45
C ALA A 121 -4.42 4.16 8.54
N VAL A 122 -4.82 4.22 7.27
CA VAL A 122 -4.71 3.06 6.38
C VAL A 122 -3.24 2.82 6.03
N ARG A 123 -2.75 1.62 6.38
CA ARG A 123 -1.38 1.18 6.08
C ARG A 123 -1.32 0.37 4.80
N GLN A 124 -2.24 -0.57 4.62
CA GLN A 124 -2.20 -1.51 3.50
C GLN A 124 -3.60 -1.81 2.98
N ILE A 125 -3.69 -2.05 1.67
CA ILE A 125 -4.92 -2.46 1.00
C ILE A 125 -4.60 -3.68 0.14
N GLY A 126 -5.25 -4.80 0.43
CA GLY A 126 -5.25 -5.98 -0.44
C GLY A 126 -6.63 -6.19 -1.04
N VAL A 127 -6.68 -6.45 -2.34
CA VAL A 127 -7.90 -6.84 -3.06
C VAL A 127 -7.65 -8.16 -3.74
N THR A 128 -8.51 -9.14 -3.47
CA THR A 128 -8.51 -10.42 -4.16
C THR A 128 -9.80 -10.55 -4.96
N SER A 129 -9.68 -10.91 -6.24
CA SER A 129 -10.83 -11.19 -7.10
C SER A 129 -10.88 -12.66 -7.50
N ALA A 130 -12.09 -13.21 -7.48
CA ALA A 130 -12.38 -14.58 -7.88
C ALA A 130 -13.64 -14.62 -8.72
N VAL A 131 -13.51 -15.09 -9.96
CA VAL A 131 -14.63 -15.35 -10.85
C VAL A 131 -15.19 -16.70 -10.43
N ARG A 132 -16.41 -16.72 -9.92
CA ARG A 132 -17.11 -17.93 -9.47
C ARG A 132 -17.95 -18.53 -10.59
N SER A 133 -18.41 -17.71 -11.55
CA SER A 133 -19.08 -18.15 -12.76
C SER A 133 -19.02 -17.07 -13.85
N ASP A 134 -19.57 -17.36 -15.02
CA ASP A 134 -19.82 -16.41 -16.13
C ASP A 134 -20.59 -15.13 -15.73
N ARG A 135 -21.27 -15.14 -14.58
CA ARG A 135 -22.09 -14.03 -14.09
C ARG A 135 -21.76 -13.59 -12.66
N SER A 136 -20.71 -14.13 -12.06
CA SER A 136 -20.38 -13.83 -10.66
C SER A 136 -18.89 -13.68 -10.45
N THR A 137 -18.50 -12.50 -9.96
CA THR A 137 -17.15 -12.21 -9.46
C THR A 137 -17.27 -11.79 -8.02
N ARG A 138 -16.58 -12.49 -7.12
CA ARG A 138 -16.44 -12.12 -5.72
C ARG A 138 -15.15 -11.31 -5.57
N PHE A 139 -15.27 -10.18 -4.89
CA PHE A 139 -14.14 -9.36 -4.45
C PHE A 139 -14.04 -9.45 -2.94
N GLU A 140 -12.83 -9.55 -2.44
CA GLU A 140 -12.53 -9.42 -1.02
C GLU A 140 -11.49 -8.32 -0.86
N ILE A 141 -11.81 -7.34 -0.02
CA ILE A 141 -10.99 -6.16 0.22
C ILE A 141 -10.58 -6.20 1.69
N LEU A 142 -9.29 -6.39 1.93
CA LEU A 142 -8.70 -6.34 3.26
C LEU A 142 -7.95 -5.03 3.41
N ILE A 143 -8.27 -4.29 4.47
CA ILE A 143 -7.65 -3.01 4.78
C ILE A 143 -6.97 -3.13 6.13
N GLN A 144 -5.64 -2.98 6.15
CA GLN A 144 -4.89 -2.88 7.39
C GLN A 144 -4.83 -1.42 7.82
N VAL A 145 -5.30 -1.14 9.04
CA VAL A 145 -5.26 0.19 9.64
C VAL A 145 -4.30 0.20 10.82
N ALA A 146 -3.64 1.33 11.04
CA ALA A 146 -2.90 1.62 12.25
C ALA A 146 -3.88 1.56 13.44
N GLN A 147 -3.58 0.71 14.42
CA GLN A 147 -4.22 0.84 15.72
C GLN A 147 -3.60 2.04 16.43
N GLU A 148 -4.36 3.12 16.59
CA GLU A 148 -4.02 4.11 17.61
C GLU A 148 -4.46 3.55 18.97
N GLY A 149 -3.49 3.16 19.80
CA GLY A 149 -3.69 2.92 21.23
C GLY A 149 -2.88 1.78 21.85
N GLU A 150 -1.65 2.06 22.29
CA GLU A 150 -1.46 1.86 23.74
C GLU A 150 -2.41 2.87 24.39
N LEU A 151 -3.59 2.39 24.77
CA LEU A 151 -4.50 3.17 25.61
C LEU A 151 -3.68 3.53 26.85
N GLN A 152 -3.27 4.80 26.96
CA GLN A 152 -2.78 5.28 28.24
C GLN A 152 -3.89 4.97 29.24
N PRO A 153 -3.59 4.26 30.34
CA PRO A 153 -4.59 3.94 31.35
C PRO A 153 -5.31 5.24 31.71
N LEU A 154 -6.65 5.18 31.74
CA LEU A 154 -7.45 6.32 32.21
C LEU A 154 -6.83 6.83 33.51
N PRO A 155 -6.61 8.15 33.66
CA PRO A 155 -6.17 8.69 34.93
C PRO A 155 -7.14 8.18 36.00
N PRO A 156 -6.66 7.64 37.13
CA PRO A 156 -7.53 7.15 38.18
C PRO A 156 -8.48 8.28 38.59
N PRO A 157 -9.74 7.97 38.92
CA PRO A 157 -10.71 8.99 39.31
C PRO A 157 -10.08 9.83 40.41
N GLU A 158 -10.01 11.15 40.16
CA GLU A 158 -9.52 12.11 41.12
C GLU A 158 -10.34 11.92 42.39
N THR A 159 -9.66 11.54 43.47
CA THR A 159 -10.28 11.18 44.74
C THR A 159 -11.26 12.27 45.11
N ALA A 160 -12.55 11.91 45.21
CA ALA A 160 -13.58 12.81 45.71
C ALA A 160 -13.05 13.45 47.00
N PRO A 161 -13.26 14.77 47.22
CA PRO A 161 -12.78 15.42 48.43
C PRO A 161 -13.31 14.64 49.64
N SER A 162 -12.39 14.12 50.46
CA SER A 162 -12.73 13.47 51.72
C SER A 162 -13.61 14.43 52.53
N PRO A 163 -14.68 13.95 53.18
CA PRO A 163 -15.45 14.78 54.07
C PRO A 163 -14.51 15.31 55.16
N GLU A 164 -14.50 16.63 55.29
CA GLU A 164 -13.81 17.37 56.33
C GLU A 164 -14.29 16.80 57.68
N THR A 165 -13.34 16.23 58.43
CA THR A 165 -13.60 15.69 59.76
C THR A 165 -13.99 16.84 60.67
N GLU A 166 -15.30 16.97 60.91
CA GLU A 166 -15.86 17.81 61.97
C GLU A 166 -15.28 17.33 63.32
N PRO A 167 -14.60 18.18 64.10
CA PRO A 167 -14.09 17.75 65.40
C PRO A 167 -15.24 17.71 66.40
N GLU A 168 -15.72 16.50 66.72
CA GLU A 168 -16.46 16.26 67.94
C GLU A 168 -15.51 16.26 69.14
N GLY A 169 -15.77 17.15 70.09
CA GLY A 169 -15.28 17.04 71.45
C GLY A 169 -15.06 18.39 72.13
N ASP A 170 -16.05 18.88 72.87
CA ASP A 170 -15.94 18.78 74.32
C ASP A 170 -17.30 18.99 75.01
N SER A 171 -17.72 17.99 75.78
CA SER A 171 -18.74 18.12 76.81
C SER A 171 -18.11 18.78 78.03
N PHE A 172 -18.60 19.92 78.48
CA PHE A 172 -18.41 20.33 79.87
C PHE A 172 -19.71 20.84 80.49
N ILE A 173 -19.91 20.35 81.70
CA ILE A 173 -21.05 20.46 82.60
C ILE A 173 -21.00 21.81 83.36
N GLU A 174 -22.17 22.22 83.86
CA GLU A 174 -22.50 23.33 84.79
C GLU A 174 -22.78 24.72 84.21
#